data_AF-A0A146K739-F1
#
_entry.id   AF-A0A146K739-F1
#
_cell.length_a   1.000
_cell.length_b   1.000
_cell.length_c   1.000
_cell.angle_alpha   90.00
_cell.angle_beta   90.00
_cell.angle_gamma   90.00
#
_symmetry.space_group_name_H-M   'P 1'
#
loop_
_entity.id
_entity.type
_entity.pdbx_description
1 polymer ?
#
loop_
_entity_poly.entity_id
_entity_poly.type
_entity_poly.pdbx_seq_one_letter_code
_entity_poly.pdbx_strand_id
1 'polypeptide(L)'
;RILMIKDANQPNINNWFNACKLGDLGYVTQHVQDLATIHDTVLLIEPNSDDKSSYQYNLSIQGFTGLMYAVLYQQNEIIELLFDQEYQEFTTEKAAIPVPEQSMFKNCTFIPHRTQCVFAQHKIQNYVTVPQQSSILDLAVILEYPDQFDLLVQLIQKLPEPSIKKFFQHQNALLQNNLMLLCKSFDLHLFEKFVKNGQILIQYQFEYETLGGDNCVTMAVQNQNAMYLKYFMGLAHDGIYKQFLDQFIDQSYFHRNTLDMADSDSKVCKYLTQYQEQKLPKAPSWLKKAKHDFEDRLLIDLIKWNF
;
A
#
# COMPACT_ATOMS: atom_id res chain seq x y z
N ARG A 1 -3.52 -26.46 34.84
CA ARG A 1 -3.53 -24.98 34.96
C ARG A 1 -2.15 -24.56 35.45
N ILE A 2 -1.26 -24.17 34.55
CA ILE A 2 0.03 -23.58 34.92
C ILE A 2 -0.27 -22.13 35.28
N LEU A 3 -0.17 -21.79 36.56
CA LEU A 3 -0.22 -20.40 37.03
C LEU A 3 1.10 -19.75 36.61
N MET A 4 1.10 -19.11 35.44
CA MET A 4 2.18 -18.18 35.10
C MET A 4 2.10 -17.02 36.10
N ILE A 5 3.12 -16.93 36.96
CA ILE A 5 3.34 -15.77 37.82
C ILE A 5 3.64 -14.61 36.84
N LYS A 6 2.67 -13.71 36.67
CA LYS A 6 2.91 -12.47 35.92
C LYS A 6 3.89 -11.64 36.74
N ASP A 7 5.09 -11.42 36.22
CA ASP A 7 5.99 -10.40 36.74
C ASP A 7 5.25 -9.06 36.71
N ALA A 8 5.04 -8.45 37.88
CA ALA A 8 4.30 -7.20 38.01
C ALA A 8 4.95 -6.01 37.28
N ASN A 9 6.17 -6.20 36.78
CA ASN A 9 6.96 -5.22 36.05
C ASN A 9 6.98 -5.42 34.53
N GLN A 10 6.32 -6.46 33.98
CA GLN A 10 6.23 -6.59 32.53
C GLN A 10 5.26 -5.56 31.95
N PRO A 11 5.65 -4.83 30.89
CA PRO A 11 4.75 -3.89 30.24
C PRO A 11 3.48 -4.61 29.80
N ASN A 12 2.32 -4.01 30.06
CA ASN A 12 1.07 -4.58 29.61
C ASN A 12 0.95 -4.37 28.09
N ILE A 13 1.01 -5.46 27.31
CA ILE A 13 0.90 -5.45 25.85
C ILE A 13 -0.37 -4.72 25.39
N ASN A 14 -1.48 -4.83 26.14
CA ASN A 14 -2.70 -4.09 25.79
C ASN A 14 -2.53 -2.57 25.96
N ASN A 15 -1.72 -2.13 26.93
CA ASN A 15 -1.42 -0.71 27.10
C ASN A 15 -0.55 -0.19 25.96
N TRP A 16 0.35 -1.01 25.41
CA TRP A 16 1.16 -0.65 24.24
C TRP A 16 0.31 -0.33 23.02
N PHE A 17 -0.57 -1.25 22.62
CA PHE A 17 -1.42 -1.01 21.45
C PHE A 17 -2.40 0.15 21.70
N ASN A 18 -2.96 0.27 22.89
CA ASN A 18 -3.81 1.41 23.23
C ASN A 18 -3.05 2.74 23.17
N ALA A 19 -1.81 2.80 23.67
CA ALA A 19 -0.97 3.98 23.55
C ALA A 19 -0.71 4.36 22.08
N CYS A 20 -0.45 3.37 21.23
CA CYS A 20 -0.26 3.60 19.78
C CYS A 20 -1.54 4.12 19.10
N LYS A 21 -2.73 3.61 19.48
CA LYS A 21 -4.03 4.05 18.92
C LYS A 21 -4.41 5.46 19.38
N LEU A 22 -4.11 5.80 20.62
CA LEU A 22 -4.51 7.06 21.27
C LEU A 22 -3.46 8.17 21.13
N GLY A 23 -2.29 7.88 20.56
CA GLY A 23 -1.22 8.87 20.39
C GLY A 23 -0.49 9.20 21.71
N ASP A 24 -0.41 8.27 22.66
CA ASP A 24 0.35 8.48 23.91
C ASP A 24 1.85 8.35 23.64
N LEU A 25 2.43 9.42 23.08
CA LEU A 25 3.84 9.49 22.68
C LEU A 25 4.78 9.22 23.86
N GLY A 26 4.42 9.65 25.07
CA GLY A 26 5.22 9.44 26.28
C GLY A 26 5.34 7.95 26.63
N TYR A 27 4.21 7.24 26.67
CA TYR A 27 4.21 5.80 26.94
C TYR A 27 4.94 5.02 25.85
N VAL A 28 4.68 5.33 24.58
CA VAL A 28 5.31 4.64 23.44
C VAL A 28 6.83 4.85 23.47
N THR A 29 7.30 6.08 23.69
CA THR A 29 8.74 6.40 23.79
C THR A 29 9.41 5.60 24.90
N GLN A 30 8.75 5.45 26.05
CA GLN A 30 9.31 4.72 27.19
C GLN A 30 9.46 3.22 26.92
N HIS A 31 8.58 2.62 26.12
CA HIS A 31 8.49 1.16 25.98
C HIS A 31 8.87 0.64 24.57
N VAL A 32 9.25 1.50 23.63
CA VAL A 32 9.55 1.11 22.24
C VAL A 32 10.62 0.03 22.14
N GLN A 33 11.64 0.05 23.00
CA GLN A 33 12.71 -0.94 22.95
C GLN A 33 12.25 -2.35 23.36
N ASP A 34 11.24 -2.44 24.22
CA ASP A 34 10.77 -3.72 24.78
C ASP A 34 9.62 -4.31 23.96
N LEU A 35 8.83 -3.46 23.31
CA LEU A 35 7.54 -3.83 22.72
C LEU A 35 7.43 -3.59 21.22
N ALA A 36 8.41 -2.90 20.61
CA ALA A 36 8.46 -2.81 19.16
C ALA A 36 8.50 -4.22 18.56
N THR A 37 7.81 -4.42 17.43
CA THR A 37 7.66 -5.71 16.71
C THR A 37 6.70 -6.72 17.35
N ILE A 38 6.13 -6.45 18.52
CA ILE A 38 5.06 -7.31 19.05
C ILE A 38 3.82 -7.18 18.17
N HIS A 39 3.28 -8.34 17.80
CA HIS A 39 2.03 -8.44 17.07
C HIS A 39 0.87 -8.68 18.02
N ASP A 40 -0.24 -7.99 17.82
CA ASP A 40 -1.46 -8.24 18.57
C ASP A 40 -1.96 -9.66 18.26
N THR A 41 -2.45 -10.35 19.27
CA THR A 41 -2.94 -11.74 19.18
C THR A 41 -4.45 -11.82 19.35
N VAL A 42 -5.10 -10.68 19.62
CA VAL A 42 -6.52 -10.61 19.91
C VAL A 42 -7.26 -10.04 18.70
N LEU A 43 -8.39 -10.66 18.36
CA LEU A 43 -9.38 -10.06 17.48
C LEU A 43 -10.52 -9.48 18.33
N LEU A 44 -10.61 -8.15 18.37
CA LEU A 44 -11.67 -7.39 19.03
C LEU A 44 -12.14 -6.28 18.08
N ILE A 45 -13.45 -6.12 17.93
CA ILE A 45 -14.02 -5.02 17.14
C ILE A 45 -15.23 -4.53 17.92
N GLU A 46 -15.07 -3.39 18.58
CA GLU A 46 -16.12 -2.78 19.39
C GLU A 46 -16.35 -1.34 18.94
N PRO A 47 -17.60 -0.83 18.99
CA PRO A 47 -17.86 0.60 18.80
C PRO A 47 -17.03 1.40 19.79
N ASN A 48 -16.40 2.46 19.31
CA ASN A 48 -15.64 3.33 20.18
C ASN A 48 -16.60 4.20 21.01
N SER A 49 -16.47 4.18 22.33
CA SER A 49 -17.20 5.06 23.23
C SER A 49 -16.45 6.34 23.55
N ASP A 50 -15.19 6.46 23.11
CA ASP A 50 -14.37 7.65 23.35
C ASP A 50 -14.55 8.67 22.24
N ASP A 51 -15.17 9.81 22.57
CA ASP A 51 -15.38 10.94 21.67
C ASP A 51 -14.07 11.56 21.14
N LYS A 52 -12.92 11.24 21.76
CA LYS A 52 -11.61 11.76 21.34
C LYS A 52 -10.95 10.96 20.22
N SER A 53 -11.44 9.76 19.91
CA SER A 53 -10.80 8.93 18.89
C SER A 53 -11.12 9.42 17.48
N SER A 54 -10.09 9.47 16.64
CA SER A 54 -10.21 9.72 15.20
C SER A 54 -10.97 8.62 14.45
N TYR A 55 -11.14 7.45 15.09
CA TYR A 55 -11.67 6.25 14.44
C TYR A 55 -12.80 5.62 15.25
N GLN A 56 -13.89 5.30 14.55
CA GLN A 56 -15.19 4.98 15.14
C GLN A 56 -15.26 3.62 15.89
N TYR A 57 -14.22 2.79 15.79
CA TYR A 57 -14.14 1.49 16.46
C TYR A 57 -12.87 1.38 17.31
N ASN A 58 -12.95 0.66 18.43
CA ASN A 58 -11.79 0.14 19.12
C ASN A 58 -11.46 -1.24 18.55
N LEU A 59 -10.37 -1.32 17.79
CA LEU A 59 -9.97 -2.53 17.09
C LEU A 59 -8.76 -3.18 17.77
N SER A 60 -8.84 -4.47 18.04
CA SER A 60 -7.66 -5.34 18.08
C SER A 60 -7.70 -6.27 16.88
N ILE A 61 -6.65 -6.24 16.07
CA ILE A 61 -6.50 -7.00 14.84
C ILE A 61 -5.29 -7.92 15.04
N GLN A 62 -5.55 -9.22 14.98
CA GLN A 62 -4.51 -10.21 15.07
C GLN A 62 -3.47 -10.01 13.95
N GLY A 63 -2.20 -9.98 14.34
CA GLY A 63 -1.10 -9.78 13.40
C GLY A 63 -0.79 -8.33 13.04
N PHE A 64 -1.30 -7.35 13.79
CA PHE A 64 -0.93 -5.94 13.65
C PHE A 64 0.15 -5.55 14.66
N THR A 65 1.08 -4.70 14.24
CA THR A 65 2.08 -4.06 15.12
C THR A 65 1.60 -2.69 15.62
N GLY A 66 2.40 -2.05 16.48
CA GLY A 66 2.11 -0.70 16.98
C GLY A 66 2.03 0.35 15.85
N LEU A 67 2.94 0.28 14.89
CA LEU A 67 2.99 1.17 13.73
C LEU A 67 1.75 0.99 12.82
N MET A 68 1.26 -0.23 12.63
CA MET A 68 0.03 -0.48 11.86
C MET A 68 -1.20 0.15 12.54
N TYR A 69 -1.28 0.09 13.87
CA TYR A 69 -2.31 0.82 14.61
C TYR A 69 -2.14 2.33 14.50
N ALA A 70 -0.90 2.84 14.56
CA ALA A 70 -0.65 4.27 14.39
C ALA A 70 -1.12 4.77 13.01
N VAL A 71 -0.91 3.98 11.94
CA VAL A 71 -1.46 4.27 10.61
C VAL A 71 -3.00 4.24 10.60
N LEU A 72 -3.59 3.18 11.14
CA LEU A 72 -5.05 2.99 11.18
C LEU A 72 -5.77 4.11 11.94
N TYR A 73 -5.18 4.60 13.04
CA TYR A 73 -5.70 5.68 13.88
C TYR A 73 -5.12 7.05 13.53
N GLN A 74 -4.33 7.16 12.46
CA GLN A 74 -3.75 8.40 11.93
C GLN A 74 -2.89 9.18 12.95
N GLN A 75 -2.15 8.47 13.79
CA GLN A 75 -1.28 9.02 14.84
C GLN A 75 0.12 9.33 14.29
N ASN A 76 0.25 10.46 13.59
CA ASN A 76 1.48 10.81 12.85
C ASN A 76 2.75 10.81 13.73
N GLU A 77 2.70 11.34 14.95
CA GLU A 77 3.86 11.37 15.86
C GLU A 77 4.31 9.96 16.26
N ILE A 78 3.36 9.04 16.43
CA ILE A 78 3.66 7.63 16.72
C ILE A 78 4.21 6.94 15.47
N ILE A 79 3.68 7.26 14.27
CA ILE A 79 4.21 6.74 13.00
C ILE A 79 5.69 7.12 12.88
N GLU A 80 6.03 8.39 13.08
CA GLU A 80 7.41 8.86 13.00
C GLU A 80 8.32 8.20 14.05
N LEU A 81 7.82 8.03 15.29
CA LEU A 81 8.57 7.40 16.37
C LEU A 81 8.87 5.91 16.12
N LEU A 82 7.89 5.16 15.60
CA LEU A 82 7.97 3.70 15.43
C LEU A 82 8.51 3.27 14.06
N PHE A 83 8.67 4.20 13.12
CA PHE A 83 9.01 3.87 11.74
C PHE A 83 10.30 3.06 11.65
N ASP A 84 11.38 3.52 12.27
CA ASP A 84 12.71 2.87 12.14
C ASP A 84 12.75 1.45 12.72
N GLN A 85 11.85 1.13 13.65
CA GLN A 85 11.78 -0.17 14.33
C GLN A 85 10.84 -1.14 13.62
N GLU A 86 9.74 -0.67 13.03
CA GLU A 86 8.65 -1.54 12.55
C GLU A 86 8.36 -1.45 11.04
N TYR A 87 9.03 -0.59 10.26
CA TYR A 87 8.70 -0.45 8.83
C TYR A 87 8.88 -1.73 8.00
N GLN A 88 9.68 -2.69 8.46
CA GLN A 88 9.86 -3.99 7.81
C GLN A 88 8.92 -5.08 8.34
N GLU A 89 8.04 -4.74 9.28
CA GLU A 89 7.02 -5.66 9.75
C GLU A 89 5.83 -5.68 8.79
N PHE A 90 5.24 -6.86 8.64
CA PHE A 90 4.13 -7.09 7.72
C PHE A 90 2.97 -7.75 8.45
N THR A 91 1.75 -7.56 7.94
CA THR A 91 0.58 -8.22 8.53
C THR A 91 0.78 -9.75 8.53
N THR A 92 0.71 -10.37 9.70
CA THR A 92 0.89 -11.83 9.78
C THR A 92 -0.37 -12.60 9.42
N GLU A 93 -1.52 -11.93 9.40
CA GLU A 93 -2.81 -12.49 9.01
C GLU A 93 -3.58 -11.55 8.09
N LYS A 94 -4.55 -12.12 7.39
CA LYS A 94 -5.53 -11.35 6.63
C LYS A 94 -6.50 -10.67 7.59
N ALA A 95 -6.67 -9.37 7.46
CA ALA A 95 -7.57 -8.58 8.31
C ALA A 95 -8.76 -8.02 7.52
N ALA A 96 -9.91 -7.91 8.18
CA ALA A 96 -11.04 -7.13 7.68
C ALA A 96 -11.26 -5.95 8.61
N ILE A 97 -11.13 -4.74 8.08
CA ILE A 97 -11.13 -3.50 8.86
C ILE A 97 -12.40 -2.72 8.49
N PRO A 98 -13.29 -2.44 9.45
CA PRO A 98 -14.46 -1.60 9.20
C PRO A 98 -14.07 -0.24 8.61
N VAL A 99 -14.89 0.32 7.72
CA VAL A 99 -14.67 1.69 7.21
C VAL A 99 -16.02 2.41 7.15
N PRO A 100 -16.05 3.75 7.21
CA PRO A 100 -17.31 4.49 7.13
C PRO A 100 -17.99 4.29 5.77
N GLU A 101 -17.21 4.27 4.69
CA GLU A 101 -17.71 4.26 3.32
C GLU A 101 -17.36 2.96 2.58
N GLN A 102 -18.10 2.68 1.51
CA GLN A 102 -17.80 1.54 0.67
C GLN A 102 -16.50 1.80 -0.09
N SER A 103 -15.57 0.86 0.00
CA SER A 103 -14.28 0.92 -0.69
C SER A 103 -14.13 -0.21 -1.71
N MET A 104 -13.31 0.02 -2.73
CA MET A 104 -12.95 -0.99 -3.75
C MET A 104 -12.15 -2.16 -3.15
N PHE A 105 -11.55 -1.96 -1.97
CA PHE A 105 -10.81 -2.99 -1.25
C PHE A 105 -11.69 -3.92 -0.40
N LYS A 106 -13.03 -3.82 -0.50
CA LYS A 106 -13.96 -4.77 0.13
C LYS A 106 -13.87 -6.19 -0.46
N ASN A 107 -13.21 -6.34 -1.60
CA ASN A 107 -13.16 -7.56 -2.42
C ASN A 107 -12.35 -8.69 -1.78
N CYS A 108 -12.99 -9.40 -0.86
CA CYS A 108 -12.60 -10.76 -0.51
C CYS A 108 -13.83 -11.65 -0.41
N THR A 109 -13.81 -12.73 -1.20
CA THR A 109 -14.80 -13.79 -1.23
C THR A 109 -14.96 -14.50 0.12
N PHE A 110 -13.95 -14.42 1.00
CA PHE A 110 -13.98 -15.05 2.32
C PHE A 110 -13.38 -14.14 3.41
N ILE A 111 -14.23 -13.74 4.34
CA ILE A 111 -13.87 -13.21 5.66
C ILE A 111 -14.01 -14.36 6.66
N PRO A 112 -13.14 -14.51 7.67
CA PRO A 112 -13.34 -15.51 8.71
C PRO A 112 -14.73 -15.39 9.35
N HIS A 113 -15.41 -16.53 9.56
CA HIS A 113 -16.76 -16.58 10.12
C HIS A 113 -16.90 -15.77 11.42
N ARG A 114 -15.88 -15.82 12.30
CA ARG A 114 -15.86 -15.05 13.55
C ARG A 114 -15.99 -13.55 13.28
N THR A 115 -15.25 -13.00 12.31
CA THR A 115 -15.33 -11.58 11.96
C THR A 115 -16.68 -11.23 11.33
N GLN A 116 -17.26 -12.13 10.53
CA GLN A 116 -18.61 -11.94 9.98
C GLN A 116 -19.67 -11.85 11.08
N CYS A 117 -19.60 -12.71 12.11
CA CYS A 117 -20.51 -12.65 13.26
C CYS A 117 -20.39 -11.30 14.00
N VAL A 118 -19.17 -10.83 14.21
CA VAL A 118 -18.90 -9.55 14.88
C VAL A 118 -19.43 -8.38 14.04
N PHE A 119 -19.20 -8.39 12.73
CA PHE A 119 -19.76 -7.38 11.82
C PHE A 119 -21.29 -7.38 11.84
N ALA A 120 -21.93 -8.55 11.82
CA ALA A 120 -23.38 -8.66 11.92
C ALA A 120 -23.91 -8.11 13.26
N GLN A 121 -23.26 -8.45 14.37
CA GLN A 121 -23.61 -7.98 15.72
C GLN A 121 -23.55 -6.45 15.82
N HIS A 122 -22.53 -5.83 15.23
CA HIS A 122 -22.33 -4.37 15.26
C HIS A 122 -22.89 -3.65 14.03
N LYS A 123 -23.64 -4.35 13.15
CA LYS A 123 -24.23 -3.81 11.92
C LYS A 123 -23.21 -3.13 10.98
N ILE A 124 -21.99 -3.66 10.94
CA ILE A 124 -20.90 -3.16 10.09
C ILE A 124 -21.16 -3.65 8.66
N GLN A 125 -21.44 -2.71 7.76
CA GLN A 125 -21.71 -3.00 6.34
C GLN A 125 -20.51 -2.74 5.44
N ASN A 126 -19.68 -1.77 5.83
CA ASN A 126 -18.55 -1.29 5.07
C ASN A 126 -17.25 -1.72 5.76
N TYR A 127 -16.36 -2.34 5.01
CA TYR A 127 -15.06 -2.79 5.47
C TYR A 127 -14.11 -2.90 4.27
N VAL A 128 -12.82 -2.82 4.54
CA VAL A 128 -11.74 -3.17 3.60
C VAL A 128 -11.09 -4.46 4.05
N THR A 129 -10.45 -5.15 3.10
CA THR A 129 -9.67 -6.35 3.42
C THR A 129 -8.19 -6.09 3.18
N VAL A 130 -7.39 -6.29 4.21
CA VAL A 130 -5.94 -6.20 4.16
C VAL A 130 -5.38 -7.60 4.00
N PRO A 131 -4.70 -7.93 2.88
CA PRO A 131 -4.06 -9.22 2.70
C PRO A 131 -3.00 -9.49 3.78
N GLN A 132 -2.65 -10.76 3.96
CA GLN A 132 -1.43 -11.12 4.69
C GLN A 132 -0.20 -10.56 3.96
N GLN A 133 0.89 -10.38 4.69
CA GLN A 133 2.14 -9.82 4.18
C GLN A 133 1.97 -8.41 3.62
N SER A 134 0.99 -7.64 4.10
CA SER A 134 0.84 -6.24 3.71
C SER A 134 1.79 -5.37 4.53
N SER A 135 2.50 -4.47 3.87
CA SER A 135 3.32 -3.44 4.50
C SER A 135 2.47 -2.32 5.10
N ILE A 136 3.11 -1.44 5.89
CA ILE A 136 2.46 -0.22 6.40
C ILE A 136 2.01 0.73 5.28
N LEU A 137 2.65 0.68 4.11
CA LEU A 137 2.28 1.50 2.95
C LEU A 137 1.09 0.89 2.21
N ASP A 138 1.03 -0.45 2.10
CA ASP A 138 -0.15 -1.15 1.58
C ASP A 138 -1.38 -0.83 2.45
N LEU A 139 -1.21 -0.82 3.78
CA LEU A 139 -2.26 -0.48 4.72
C LEU A 139 -2.79 0.94 4.48
N ALA A 140 -1.91 1.93 4.32
CA ALA A 140 -2.32 3.31 4.04
C ALA A 140 -3.07 3.46 2.70
N VAL A 141 -2.67 2.71 1.67
CA VAL A 141 -3.37 2.68 0.37
C VAL A 141 -4.75 2.02 0.49
N ILE A 142 -4.83 0.87 1.16
CA ILE A 142 -6.08 0.10 1.31
C ILE A 142 -7.10 0.84 2.17
N LEU A 143 -6.65 1.58 3.18
CA LEU A 143 -7.50 2.45 4.01
C LEU A 143 -7.84 3.77 3.33
N GLU A 144 -7.25 4.06 2.16
CA GLU A 144 -7.43 5.31 1.42
C GLU A 144 -7.09 6.54 2.27
N TYR A 145 -5.96 6.47 2.99
CA TYR A 145 -5.45 7.52 3.87
C TYR A 145 -4.28 8.27 3.20
N PRO A 146 -4.57 9.33 2.41
CA PRO A 146 -3.57 10.00 1.57
C PRO A 146 -2.43 10.66 2.36
N ASP A 147 -2.73 11.26 3.51
CA ASP A 147 -1.70 11.94 4.29
C ASP A 147 -0.74 10.96 4.97
N GLN A 148 -1.24 9.84 5.47
CA GLN A 148 -0.41 8.76 6.00
C GLN A 148 0.43 8.12 4.89
N PHE A 149 -0.14 7.92 3.70
CA PHE A 149 0.61 7.45 2.53
C PHE A 149 1.79 8.40 2.21
N ASP A 150 1.55 9.71 2.13
CA ASP A 150 2.58 10.70 1.84
C ASP A 150 3.66 10.78 2.93
N LEU A 151 3.26 10.72 4.21
CA LEU A 151 4.18 10.67 5.34
C LEU A 151 5.09 9.44 5.26
N LEU A 152 4.51 8.26 5.06
CA LEU A 152 5.27 7.00 5.00
C LEU A 152 6.24 6.99 3.83
N VAL A 153 5.84 7.47 2.64
CA VAL A 153 6.76 7.56 1.50
C VAL A 153 7.91 8.53 1.78
N GLN A 154 7.67 9.64 2.47
CA GLN A 154 8.74 10.57 2.88
C GLN A 154 9.68 9.96 3.91
N LEU A 155 9.18 9.13 4.84
CA LEU A 155 10.02 8.42 5.80
C LEU A 155 10.86 7.32 5.11
N ILE A 156 10.26 6.55 4.20
CA ILE A 156 10.96 5.53 3.41
C ILE A 156 12.09 6.17 2.60
N GLN A 157 11.87 7.34 2.00
CA GLN A 157 12.91 8.08 1.24
C GLN A 157 14.14 8.47 2.06
N LYS A 158 14.05 8.50 3.39
CA LYS A 158 15.19 8.80 4.28
C LYS A 158 16.03 7.56 4.59
N LEU A 159 15.55 6.36 4.25
CA LEU A 159 16.28 5.12 4.46
C LEU A 159 17.49 4.99 3.52
N PRO A 160 18.47 4.13 3.84
CA PRO A 160 19.52 3.76 2.88
C PRO A 160 18.93 3.16 1.60
N GLU A 161 19.54 3.46 0.44
CA GLU A 161 19.08 2.98 -0.89
C GLU A 161 18.77 1.46 -0.94
N PRO A 162 19.58 0.55 -0.35
CA PRO A 162 19.23 -0.88 -0.33
C PRO A 162 17.91 -1.18 0.39
N SER A 163 17.62 -0.45 1.48
CA SER A 163 16.38 -0.59 2.24
C SER A 163 15.19 0.00 1.49
N ILE A 164 15.36 1.13 0.81
CA ILE A 164 14.35 1.72 -0.08
C ILE A 164 13.95 0.72 -1.15
N LYS A 165 14.94 0.16 -1.86
CA LYS A 165 14.71 -0.83 -2.92
C LYS A 165 14.00 -2.06 -2.36
N LYS A 166 14.51 -2.64 -1.27
CA LYS A 166 13.89 -3.81 -0.62
C LYS A 166 12.43 -3.54 -0.24
N PHE A 167 12.15 -2.37 0.34
CA PHE A 167 10.80 -1.99 0.76
C PHE A 167 9.85 -1.87 -0.45
N PHE A 168 10.22 -1.10 -1.47
CA PHE A 168 9.33 -0.90 -2.62
C PHE A 168 9.20 -2.15 -3.51
N GLN A 169 10.17 -3.06 -3.51
CA GLN A 169 10.05 -4.33 -4.26
C GLN A 169 9.20 -5.39 -3.54
N HIS A 170 8.75 -5.10 -2.31
CA HIS A 170 7.87 -5.97 -1.54
C HIS A 170 6.52 -6.22 -2.25
N GLN A 171 5.96 -7.40 -2.02
CA GLN A 171 4.66 -7.82 -2.50
C GLN A 171 3.89 -8.49 -1.36
N ASN A 172 2.59 -8.22 -1.30
CA ASN A 172 1.72 -8.91 -0.34
C ASN A 172 1.40 -10.35 -0.76
N ALA A 173 0.63 -11.07 0.06
CA ALA A 173 0.26 -12.46 -0.22
C ALA A 173 -0.62 -12.67 -1.48
N LEU A 174 -1.11 -11.59 -2.08
CA LEU A 174 -1.81 -11.60 -3.37
C LEU A 174 -0.87 -11.23 -4.55
N LEU A 175 0.44 -11.21 -4.32
CA LEU A 175 1.46 -10.82 -5.30
C LEU A 175 1.22 -9.40 -5.85
N GLN A 176 0.76 -8.48 -5.01
CA GLN A 176 0.52 -7.09 -5.36
C GLN A 176 1.53 -6.19 -4.67
N ASN A 177 2.14 -5.29 -5.44
CA ASN A 177 2.93 -4.17 -4.92
C ASN A 177 2.04 -2.92 -4.72
N ASN A 178 2.61 -1.84 -4.18
CA ASN A 178 1.85 -0.62 -3.91
C ASN A 178 1.26 0.02 -5.18
N LEU A 179 1.97 0.04 -6.32
CA LEU A 179 1.43 0.58 -7.58
C LEU A 179 0.18 -0.15 -8.03
N MET A 180 0.16 -1.49 -7.94
CA MET A 180 -1.01 -2.29 -8.29
C MET A 180 -2.20 -2.00 -7.37
N LEU A 181 -1.95 -1.80 -6.07
CA LEU A 181 -2.99 -1.42 -5.11
C LEU A 181 -3.54 -0.02 -5.38
N LEU A 182 -2.67 0.97 -5.63
CA LEU A 182 -3.05 2.34 -5.94
C LEU A 182 -4.01 2.42 -7.15
N CYS A 183 -3.81 1.56 -8.16
CA CYS A 183 -4.68 1.49 -9.33
C CYS A 183 -6.12 1.05 -9.02
N LYS A 184 -6.38 0.46 -7.85
CA LYS A 184 -7.73 0.08 -7.41
C LYS A 184 -8.48 1.22 -6.73
N SER A 185 -7.78 2.23 -6.21
CA SER A 185 -8.39 3.38 -5.53
C SER A 185 -8.77 4.48 -6.52
N PHE A 186 -9.94 5.07 -6.33
CA PHE A 186 -10.41 6.23 -7.09
C PHE A 186 -10.30 7.55 -6.30
N ASP A 187 -9.68 7.52 -5.12
CA ASP A 187 -9.51 8.71 -4.31
C ASP A 187 -8.54 9.70 -4.99
N LEU A 188 -9.03 10.92 -5.24
CA LEU A 188 -8.27 11.95 -5.93
C LEU A 188 -7.10 12.47 -5.10
N HIS A 189 -7.26 12.57 -3.78
CA HIS A 189 -6.22 13.08 -2.89
C HIS A 189 -5.07 12.08 -2.83
N LEU A 190 -5.36 10.78 -2.75
CA LEU A 190 -4.37 9.72 -2.82
C LEU A 190 -3.62 9.74 -4.16
N PHE A 191 -4.33 9.95 -5.27
CA PHE A 191 -3.70 10.14 -6.58
C PHE A 191 -2.75 11.36 -6.61
N GLU A 192 -3.14 12.48 -6.00
CA GLU A 192 -2.27 13.67 -5.90
C GLU A 192 -0.99 13.39 -5.10
N LYS A 193 -1.09 12.66 -3.98
CA LYS A 193 0.08 12.21 -3.21
C LYS A 193 0.95 11.21 -3.99
N PHE A 194 0.33 10.33 -4.77
CA PHE A 194 1.05 9.47 -5.71
C PHE A 194 1.83 10.30 -6.73
N VAL A 195 1.21 11.31 -7.38
CA VAL A 195 1.89 12.17 -8.37
C VAL A 195 3.07 12.91 -7.74
N LYS A 196 2.90 13.43 -6.52
CA LYS A 196 3.97 14.08 -5.74
C LYS A 196 5.17 13.15 -5.54
N ASN A 197 4.92 11.89 -5.21
CA ASN A 197 5.93 10.88 -4.93
C ASN A 197 6.23 9.95 -6.11
N GLY A 198 5.76 10.30 -7.32
CA GLY A 198 5.69 9.34 -8.42
C GLY A 198 7.05 8.88 -8.93
N GLN A 199 8.09 9.70 -8.80
CA GLN A 199 9.44 9.34 -9.25
C GLN A 199 9.95 8.07 -8.57
N ILE A 200 9.93 8.04 -7.22
CA ILE A 200 10.48 6.92 -6.47
C ILE A 200 9.64 5.64 -6.64
N LEU A 201 8.32 5.78 -6.66
CA LEU A 201 7.40 4.64 -6.84
C LEU A 201 7.60 4.01 -8.21
N ILE A 202 7.64 4.82 -9.28
CA ILE A 202 7.86 4.32 -10.63
C ILE A 202 9.24 3.69 -10.79
N GLN A 203 10.29 4.32 -10.24
CA GLN A 203 11.65 3.81 -10.33
C GLN A 203 11.81 2.39 -9.76
N TYR A 204 11.12 2.07 -8.65
CA TYR A 204 11.31 0.79 -7.96
C TYR A 204 10.25 -0.27 -8.23
N GLN A 205 9.07 0.12 -8.74
CA GLN A 205 7.91 -0.79 -8.80
C GLN A 205 7.33 -0.97 -10.19
N PHE A 206 7.64 -0.10 -11.15
CA PHE A 206 6.93 -0.08 -12.43
C PHE A 206 7.19 -1.31 -13.29
N GLU A 207 8.41 -1.87 -13.25
CA GLU A 207 8.79 -3.07 -14.00
C GLU A 207 8.15 -4.37 -13.49
N TYR A 208 7.50 -4.33 -12.33
CA TYR A 208 6.94 -5.53 -11.72
C TYR A 208 5.75 -6.08 -12.50
N GLU A 209 5.84 -7.36 -12.84
CA GLU A 209 4.77 -8.17 -13.40
C GLU A 209 4.73 -9.52 -12.68
N THR A 210 3.52 -9.93 -12.30
CA THR A 210 3.29 -11.26 -11.71
C THR A 210 3.49 -12.37 -12.75
N LEU A 211 3.64 -13.61 -12.30
CA LEU A 211 3.69 -14.78 -13.20
C LEU A 211 2.43 -14.93 -14.08
N GLY A 212 1.32 -14.32 -13.68
CA GLY A 212 0.07 -14.32 -14.45
C GLY A 212 -0.06 -13.16 -15.44
N GLY A 213 0.94 -12.29 -15.57
CA GLY A 213 0.90 -11.10 -16.44
C GLY A 213 0.19 -9.88 -15.82
N ASP A 214 -0.24 -9.98 -14.57
CA ASP A 214 -0.81 -8.83 -13.88
C ASP A 214 0.30 -7.86 -13.45
N ASN A 215 0.13 -6.57 -13.73
CA ASN A 215 1.04 -5.46 -13.47
C ASN A 215 0.22 -4.19 -13.19
N CYS A 216 0.86 -3.05 -12.93
CA CYS A 216 0.13 -1.82 -12.61
C CYS A 216 -0.76 -1.29 -13.75
N VAL A 217 -0.38 -1.50 -15.02
CA VAL A 217 -1.16 -1.06 -16.19
C VAL A 217 -2.39 -1.94 -16.36
N THR A 218 -2.24 -3.27 -16.31
CA THR A 218 -3.38 -4.17 -16.41
C THR A 218 -4.32 -3.99 -15.21
N MET A 219 -3.82 -3.73 -14.01
CA MET A 219 -4.63 -3.35 -12.85
C MET A 219 -5.42 -2.05 -13.07
N ALA A 220 -4.80 -1.01 -13.61
CA ALA A 220 -5.51 0.24 -13.93
C ALA A 220 -6.61 0.02 -14.97
N VAL A 221 -6.39 -0.84 -15.96
CA VAL A 221 -7.40 -1.18 -16.98
C VAL A 221 -8.54 -2.00 -16.39
N GLN A 222 -8.27 -3.07 -15.65
CA GLN A 222 -9.28 -3.91 -15.00
C GLN A 222 -10.20 -3.11 -14.07
N ASN A 223 -9.63 -2.12 -13.38
CA ASN A 223 -10.39 -1.25 -12.47
C ASN A 223 -10.93 0.01 -13.18
N GLN A 224 -10.85 0.13 -14.50
CA GLN A 224 -11.29 1.32 -15.25
C GLN A 224 -10.69 2.66 -14.72
N ASN A 225 -9.50 2.60 -14.13
CA ASN A 225 -8.86 3.73 -13.47
C ASN A 225 -8.05 4.58 -14.45
N ALA A 226 -8.74 5.47 -15.15
CA ALA A 226 -8.16 6.31 -16.19
C ALA A 226 -7.11 7.32 -15.69
N MET A 227 -7.11 7.67 -14.39
CA MET A 227 -6.14 8.64 -13.84
C MET A 227 -4.73 8.07 -13.80
N TYR A 228 -4.58 6.88 -13.21
CA TYR A 228 -3.31 6.17 -13.17
C TYR A 228 -2.87 5.73 -14.56
N LEU A 229 -3.78 5.20 -15.38
CA LEU A 229 -3.44 4.81 -16.74
C LEU A 229 -2.90 5.98 -17.57
N LYS A 230 -3.56 7.14 -17.52
CA LYS A 230 -3.07 8.36 -18.19
C LYS A 230 -1.69 8.75 -17.71
N TYR A 231 -1.43 8.67 -16.41
CA TYR A 231 -0.12 8.97 -15.85
C TYR A 231 0.95 8.00 -16.38
N PHE A 232 0.67 6.70 -16.38
CA PHE A 232 1.59 5.68 -16.90
C PHE A 232 1.87 5.87 -18.39
N MET A 233 0.86 6.14 -19.22
CA MET A 233 1.08 6.43 -20.64
C MET A 233 1.95 7.68 -20.87
N GLY A 234 1.92 8.63 -19.93
CA GLY A 234 2.82 9.78 -19.92
C GLY A 234 4.30 9.41 -19.66
N LEU A 235 4.60 8.21 -19.15
CA LEU A 235 5.97 7.73 -18.97
C LEU A 235 6.65 7.35 -20.30
N ALA A 236 5.87 7.05 -21.36
CA ALA A 236 6.41 6.67 -22.66
C ALA A 236 7.16 7.79 -23.42
N HIS A 237 7.27 8.98 -22.83
CA HIS A 237 8.23 10.00 -23.27
C HIS A 237 9.68 9.59 -23.00
N ASP A 238 9.89 8.59 -22.13
CA ASP A 238 11.16 7.91 -21.91
C ASP A 238 11.16 6.54 -22.60
N GLY A 239 12.28 6.19 -23.24
CA GLY A 239 12.38 4.98 -24.06
C GLY A 239 12.26 3.69 -23.26
N ILE A 240 12.73 3.67 -22.01
CA ILE A 240 12.73 2.48 -21.16
C ILE A 240 11.31 2.21 -20.67
N TYR A 241 10.64 3.24 -20.13
CA TYR A 241 9.24 3.08 -19.71
C TYR A 241 8.32 2.81 -20.89
N LYS A 242 8.62 3.34 -22.08
CA LYS A 242 7.90 2.96 -23.30
C LYS A 242 8.03 1.46 -23.59
N GLN A 243 9.22 0.87 -23.49
CA GLN A 243 9.41 -0.57 -23.70
C GLN A 243 8.58 -1.41 -22.72
N PHE A 244 8.58 -1.05 -21.44
CA PHE A 244 7.72 -1.72 -20.46
C PHE A 244 6.24 -1.56 -20.77
N LEU A 245 5.79 -0.36 -21.17
CA LEU A 245 4.39 -0.14 -21.57
C LEU A 245 3.99 -0.95 -22.79
N ASP A 246 4.85 -1.02 -23.82
CA ASP A 246 4.61 -1.86 -24.99
C ASP A 246 4.39 -3.33 -24.57
N GLN A 247 5.21 -3.84 -23.63
CA GLN A 247 5.09 -5.20 -23.08
C GLN A 247 3.82 -5.38 -22.22
N PHE A 248 3.50 -4.42 -21.35
CA PHE A 248 2.31 -4.51 -20.49
C PHE A 248 0.99 -4.40 -21.25
N ILE A 249 1.00 -3.73 -22.41
CA ILE A 249 -0.17 -3.64 -23.30
C ILE A 249 -0.26 -4.90 -24.17
N ASP A 250 0.87 -5.39 -24.71
CA ASP A 250 0.93 -6.64 -25.47
C ASP A 250 1.00 -7.86 -24.55
N GLN A 251 -0.17 -8.27 -24.06
CA GLN A 251 -0.33 -9.42 -23.18
C GLN A 251 -0.65 -10.72 -23.97
N SER A 252 -0.29 -10.76 -25.26
CA SER A 252 -0.57 -11.90 -26.14
C SER A 252 0.00 -13.23 -25.63
N TYR A 253 1.14 -13.17 -24.93
CA TYR A 253 1.74 -14.32 -24.24
C TYR A 253 0.80 -14.98 -23.21
N PHE A 254 -0.02 -14.19 -22.54
CA PHE A 254 -1.01 -14.65 -21.56
C PHE A 254 -2.38 -14.92 -22.18
N HIS A 255 -2.49 -14.89 -23.51
CA HIS A 255 -3.75 -14.99 -24.26
C HIS A 255 -4.78 -13.93 -23.84
N ARG A 256 -4.31 -12.74 -23.46
CA ARG A 256 -5.15 -11.59 -23.09
C ARG A 256 -4.73 -10.39 -23.92
N ASN A 257 -5.68 -9.57 -24.33
CA ASN A 257 -5.38 -8.27 -24.92
C ASN A 257 -5.88 -7.20 -23.96
N THR A 258 -4.99 -6.30 -23.54
CA THR A 258 -5.31 -5.24 -22.59
C THR A 258 -6.41 -4.31 -23.12
N LEU A 259 -6.54 -4.16 -24.45
CA LEU A 259 -7.68 -3.44 -25.04
C LEU A 259 -9.02 -4.14 -24.82
N ASP A 260 -9.05 -5.47 -24.91
CA ASP A 260 -10.28 -6.26 -24.75
C ASP A 260 -10.78 -6.26 -23.29
N MET A 261 -9.89 -5.89 -22.35
CA MET A 261 -10.21 -5.72 -20.93
C MET A 261 -10.82 -4.34 -20.63
N ALA A 262 -10.69 -3.38 -21.53
CA ALA A 262 -11.23 -2.03 -21.35
C ALA A 262 -12.69 -1.98 -21.81
N ASP A 263 -13.55 -1.30 -21.05
CA ASP A 263 -14.90 -1.01 -21.53
C ASP A 263 -14.79 -0.07 -22.74
N SER A 264 -15.42 -0.43 -23.85
CA SER A 264 -15.27 0.29 -25.14
C SER A 264 -15.55 1.80 -25.08
N ASP A 265 -16.50 2.24 -24.23
CA ASP A 265 -16.85 3.65 -24.04
C ASP A 265 -16.07 4.35 -22.91
N SER A 266 -15.12 3.66 -22.27
CA SER A 266 -14.37 4.20 -21.14
C SER A 266 -13.28 5.18 -21.55
N LYS A 267 -12.91 6.06 -20.61
CA LYS A 267 -11.69 6.88 -20.73
C LYS A 267 -10.42 6.02 -20.80
N VAL A 268 -10.45 4.80 -20.25
CA VAL A 268 -9.35 3.83 -20.32
C VAL A 268 -9.14 3.37 -21.76
N CYS A 269 -10.19 2.92 -22.44
CA CYS A 269 -10.15 2.53 -23.85
C CYS A 269 -9.61 3.68 -24.71
N LYS A 270 -10.11 4.91 -24.47
CA LYS A 270 -9.60 6.11 -25.15
C LYS A 270 -8.09 6.31 -24.98
N TYR A 271 -7.53 6.15 -23.77
CA TYR A 271 -6.10 6.31 -23.55
C TYR A 271 -5.27 5.20 -24.21
N LEU A 272 -5.76 3.97 -24.23
CA LEU A 272 -5.11 2.86 -24.95
C LEU A 272 -5.09 3.12 -26.47
N THR A 273 -6.23 3.54 -27.06
CA THR A 273 -6.28 3.90 -28.49
C THR A 273 -5.35 5.07 -28.81
N GLN A 274 -5.34 6.12 -27.97
CA GLN A 274 -4.43 7.26 -28.14
C GLN A 274 -2.96 6.82 -28.07
N TYR A 275 -2.62 5.89 -27.17
CA TYR A 275 -1.27 5.35 -27.09
C TYR A 275 -0.85 4.63 -28.38
N GLN A 276 -1.71 3.79 -28.94
CA GLN A 276 -1.46 3.11 -30.22
C GLN A 276 -1.27 4.10 -31.38
N GLU A 277 -1.99 5.22 -31.35
CA GLU A 277 -1.85 6.34 -32.29
C GLU A 277 -0.62 7.24 -32.00
N GLN A 278 0.24 6.86 -31.05
CA GLN A 278 1.40 7.65 -30.60
C GLN A 278 1.03 9.04 -30.03
N LYS A 279 -0.22 9.22 -29.57
CA LYS A 279 -0.71 10.45 -28.92
C LYS A 279 -0.55 10.34 -27.41
N LEU A 280 0.66 10.60 -26.94
CA LEU A 280 1.00 10.47 -25.52
C LEU A 280 0.42 11.60 -24.65
N PRO A 281 -0.07 11.31 -23.43
CA PRO A 281 -0.36 12.33 -22.43
C PRO A 281 0.88 13.15 -22.06
N LYS A 282 0.68 14.23 -21.29
CA LYS A 282 1.77 15.04 -20.75
C LYS A 282 2.67 14.18 -19.85
N ALA A 283 3.98 14.20 -20.10
CA ALA A 283 4.96 13.53 -19.25
C ALA A 283 4.92 14.04 -17.80
N PRO A 284 5.17 13.18 -16.80
CA PRO A 284 5.39 13.60 -15.42
C PRO A 284 6.50 14.65 -15.32
N SER A 285 6.36 15.58 -14.38
CA SER A 285 7.27 16.72 -14.24
C SER A 285 8.72 16.32 -13.94
N TRP A 286 8.91 15.21 -13.22
CA TRP A 286 10.23 14.67 -12.87
C TRP A 286 10.94 13.98 -14.05
N LEU A 287 10.19 13.42 -15.01
CA LEU A 287 10.77 12.66 -16.13
C LEU A 287 11.66 13.53 -17.03
N LYS A 288 11.32 14.82 -17.18
CA LYS A 288 12.12 15.76 -17.97
C LYS A 288 13.50 16.07 -17.37
N LYS A 289 13.68 15.87 -16.06
CA LYS A 289 14.93 16.14 -15.36
C LYS A 289 15.91 14.96 -15.45
N ALA A 290 15.42 13.76 -15.70
CA ALA A 290 16.19 12.52 -15.55
C ALA A 290 17.11 12.18 -16.75
N LYS A 291 16.98 12.86 -17.90
CA LYS A 291 17.78 12.58 -19.11
C LYS A 291 19.31 12.67 -18.90
N HIS A 292 19.78 13.30 -17.83
CA HIS A 292 21.21 13.41 -17.53
C HIS A 292 21.75 12.40 -16.49
N ASP A 293 20.91 11.79 -15.66
CA ASP A 293 21.39 10.94 -14.54
C ASP A 293 21.25 9.42 -14.81
N PHE A 294 20.42 9.03 -15.79
CA PHE A 294 20.06 7.63 -16.00
C PHE A 294 21.03 6.86 -16.93
N GLU A 295 21.66 7.54 -17.89
CA GLU A 295 22.66 6.92 -18.78
C GLU A 295 23.83 6.30 -17.99
N ASP A 296 24.19 6.90 -16.85
CA ASP A 296 25.24 6.38 -15.96
C ASP A 296 24.81 5.13 -15.18
N ARG A 297 23.53 4.98 -14.82
CA ARG A 297 23.03 3.81 -14.05
C ARG A 297 22.84 2.58 -14.92
N LEU A 298 22.29 2.74 -16.12
CA LEU A 298 22.09 1.65 -17.08
C LEU A 298 23.42 1.03 -17.50
N LEU A 299 24.45 1.86 -17.69
CA LEU A 299 25.79 1.38 -18.01
C LEU A 299 26.36 0.48 -16.90
N ILE A 300 26.13 0.85 -15.63
CA ILE A 300 26.62 0.12 -14.46
C ILE A 300 25.91 -1.24 -14.30
N ASP A 301 24.60 -1.30 -14.51
CA ASP A 301 23.87 -2.55 -14.33
C ASP A 301 24.01 -3.50 -15.55
N LEU A 302 24.18 -2.98 -16.77
CA LEU A 302 24.61 -3.78 -17.94
C LEU A 302 26.02 -4.36 -17.79
N ILE A 303 26.93 -3.66 -17.10
CA ILE A 303 28.26 -4.20 -16.76
C ILE A 303 28.14 -5.33 -15.73
N LYS A 304 27.24 -5.23 -14.75
CA LYS A 304 27.04 -6.28 -13.73
C LYS A 304 26.35 -7.55 -14.25
N TRP A 305 25.62 -7.48 -15.36
CA TRP A 305 24.98 -8.65 -15.96
C TRP A 305 25.89 -9.42 -16.92
N ASN A 306 27.03 -8.84 -17.32
CA ASN A 306 27.99 -9.44 -18.26
C ASN A 306 29.31 -9.90 -17.61
N PHE A 307 29.38 -9.92 -16.27
CA PHE A 307 30.49 -10.48 -15.46
C PHE A 307 29.93 -11.36 -14.34
#